data_AF-A0A914CY53-F1
#
_entry.id   AF-A0A914CY53-F1
#
_cell.length_a   1.000
_cell.length_b   1.000
_cell.length_c   1.000
_cell.angle_alpha   90.00
_cell.angle_beta   90.00
_cell.angle_gamma   90.00
#
_symmetry.space_group_name_H-M   'P 1'
#
loop_
_entity.id
_entity.type
_entity.pdbx_description
1 polymer ?
#
loop_
_entity_poly.entity_id
_entity_poly.type
_entity_poly.pdbx_seq_one_letter_code
_entity_poly.pdbx_strand_id
1 'polypeptide(L)'
;MAMTQEGKLYLTGGVNYNCYLSEIWVIDTKDEQFEWKMVEQVYNLKGRYSHDSILLDEKILLLGGGDGDCSIPFDKIDAFDLKTQQLIQIQTWPDENHGYPHPRKFHSSVKNGNDVYIIGGWSDNSSTTEENATIYDDVWKLSLIISELKTYYKWTKTLSNLKMPLFFHTSAITPNYLTWRVNGWLFFLPVVL
;
A
#
# COMPACT_ATOMS: atom_id res chain seq x y z
N MET A 1 7.99 -5.07 -1.83
CA MET A 1 6.78 -5.59 -2.49
C MET A 1 7.03 -5.68 -3.98
N ALA A 2 6.42 -6.63 -4.70
CA ALA A 2 6.62 -6.80 -6.14
C ALA A 2 5.30 -6.59 -6.91
N MET A 3 5.36 -5.96 -8.07
CA MET A 3 4.20 -5.78 -8.94
C MET A 3 4.60 -5.76 -10.42
N THR A 4 3.66 -6.09 -11.30
CA THR A 4 3.90 -6.08 -12.75
C THR A 4 3.08 -4.98 -13.43
N GLN A 5 3.67 -4.32 -14.43
CA GLN A 5 2.99 -3.39 -15.32
C GLN A 5 3.65 -3.43 -16.69
N GLU A 6 2.86 -3.62 -17.75
CA GLU A 6 3.30 -3.55 -19.16
C GLU A 6 4.51 -4.43 -19.55
N GLY A 7 4.66 -5.58 -18.90
CA GLY A 7 5.80 -6.47 -19.12
C GLY A 7 7.07 -6.03 -18.38
N LYS A 8 6.95 -5.15 -17.40
CA LYS A 8 7.99 -4.87 -16.42
C LYS A 8 7.58 -5.40 -15.05
N LEU A 9 8.54 -5.92 -14.31
CA LEU A 9 8.38 -6.30 -12.92
C LEU A 9 9.14 -5.29 -12.06
N TYR A 10 8.42 -4.68 -11.12
CA TYR A 10 8.94 -3.70 -10.18
C TYR A 10 9.04 -4.34 -8.80
N LEU A 11 10.14 -4.09 -8.10
CA LEU A 11 10.39 -4.48 -6.72
C LEU A 11 10.67 -3.21 -5.90
N THR A 12 9.92 -3.01 -4.83
CA THR A 12 9.98 -1.79 -4.01
C THR A 12 10.33 -2.14 -2.57
N GLY A 13 11.35 -1.48 -2.02
CA GLY A 13 11.79 -1.62 -0.64
C GLY A 13 12.05 -3.08 -0.20
N GLY A 14 11.84 -3.36 1.08
CA GLY A 14 12.10 -4.66 1.69
C GLY A 14 13.01 -4.57 2.90
N VAL A 15 13.48 -5.72 3.37
CA VAL A 15 14.43 -5.82 4.48
C VAL A 15 15.56 -6.76 4.09
N ASN A 16 16.78 -6.37 4.42
CA ASN A 16 17.98 -7.18 4.24
C ASN A 16 18.81 -7.15 5.51
N TYR A 17 18.97 -8.30 6.18
CA TYR A 17 19.65 -8.50 7.47
C TYR A 17 19.33 -7.41 8.51
N ASN A 18 20.02 -6.27 8.45
CA ASN A 18 19.93 -5.17 9.40
C ASN A 18 19.47 -3.84 8.77
N CYS A 19 18.99 -3.84 7.51
CA CYS A 19 18.65 -2.63 6.78
C CYS A 19 17.27 -2.72 6.15
N TYR A 20 16.52 -1.62 6.19
CA TYR A 20 15.27 -1.45 5.46
C TYR A 20 15.58 -0.77 4.14
N LEU A 21 15.15 -1.39 3.05
CA LEU A 21 15.48 -0.94 1.70
C LEU A 21 14.48 0.12 1.23
N SER A 22 14.99 1.13 0.54
CA SER A 22 14.21 2.20 -0.12
C SER A 22 14.28 2.11 -1.65
N GLU A 23 15.02 1.15 -2.16
CA GLU A 23 15.30 1.05 -3.58
C GLU A 23 14.05 0.60 -4.35
N ILE A 24 13.96 1.06 -5.59
CA ILE A 24 13.04 0.51 -6.57
C ILE A 24 13.87 -0.13 -7.66
N TRP A 25 13.65 -1.41 -7.87
CA TRP A 25 14.29 -2.20 -8.89
C TRP A 25 13.28 -2.56 -9.96
N VAL A 26 13.69 -2.53 -11.22
CA VAL A 26 12.86 -2.89 -12.35
C VAL A 26 13.60 -3.87 -13.24
N ILE A 27 12.86 -4.85 -13.77
CA ILE A 27 13.33 -5.77 -14.79
C ILE A 27 12.32 -5.76 -15.94
N ASP A 28 12.82 -5.68 -17.17
CA ASP A 28 12.00 -5.84 -18.36
C ASP A 28 11.85 -7.34 -18.64
N THR A 29 10.62 -7.86 -18.53
CA THR A 29 10.35 -9.29 -18.72
C THR A 29 10.40 -9.72 -20.19
N LYS A 30 10.50 -8.76 -21.11
CA LYS A 30 10.70 -9.01 -22.55
C LYS A 30 12.17 -8.97 -22.94
N ASP A 31 13.05 -8.46 -22.08
CA ASP A 31 14.50 -8.46 -22.29
C ASP A 31 15.05 -9.85 -21.92
N GLU A 32 15.68 -10.51 -22.88
CA GLU A 32 16.25 -11.85 -22.70
C GLU A 32 17.41 -11.89 -21.68
N GLN A 33 18.02 -10.73 -21.38
CA GLN A 33 19.10 -10.65 -20.40
C GLN A 33 18.59 -10.69 -18.96
N PHE A 34 17.31 -10.38 -18.71
CA PHE A 34 16.72 -10.39 -17.37
C PHE A 34 17.53 -9.59 -16.32
N GLU A 35 18.07 -8.43 -16.73
CA GLU A 35 18.88 -7.59 -15.85
C GLU A 35 18.02 -6.69 -14.95
N TRP A 36 18.30 -6.72 -13.64
CA TRP A 36 17.73 -5.79 -12.69
C TRP A 36 18.39 -4.42 -12.79
N LYS A 37 17.58 -3.39 -12.99
CA LYS A 37 18.00 -2.00 -13.03
C LYS A 37 17.40 -1.26 -11.86
N MET A 38 18.24 -0.56 -11.09
CA MET A 38 17.77 0.32 -10.05
C MET A 38 17.26 1.61 -10.69
N VAL A 39 16.09 2.07 -10.26
CA VAL A 39 15.57 3.38 -10.63
C VAL A 39 16.42 4.45 -9.95
N GLU A 40 16.93 5.42 -10.72
CA GLU A 40 17.67 6.55 -10.15
C GLU A 40 16.80 7.38 -9.20
N GLN A 41 17.32 7.68 -8.01
CA GLN A 41 16.56 8.34 -6.95
C GLN A 41 17.15 9.72 -6.65
N VAL A 42 16.43 10.78 -7.03
CA VAL A 42 16.71 12.16 -6.56
C VAL A 42 16.05 12.42 -5.20
N TYR A 43 14.97 11.69 -4.91
CA TYR A 43 14.21 11.76 -3.67
C TYR A 43 14.67 10.66 -2.69
N ASN A 44 14.97 11.03 -1.45
CA ASN A 44 15.39 10.09 -0.43
C ASN A 44 14.18 9.35 0.15
N LEU A 45 13.80 8.24 -0.49
CA LEU A 45 12.71 7.41 -0.03
C LEU A 45 13.09 6.74 1.30
N LYS A 46 12.21 6.80 2.30
CA LYS A 46 12.44 6.09 3.56
C LYS A 46 12.39 4.58 3.32
N GLY A 47 13.45 3.89 3.71
CA GLY A 47 13.54 2.43 3.68
C GLY A 47 12.42 1.80 4.49
N ARG A 48 11.74 0.80 3.92
CA ARG A 48 10.55 0.21 4.54
C ARG A 48 10.34 -1.23 4.15
N TYR A 49 9.70 -1.99 5.03
CA TYR A 49 9.19 -3.34 4.77
C TYR A 49 7.70 -3.42 5.11
N SER A 50 7.06 -4.49 4.63
CA SER A 50 5.65 -4.80 4.91
C SER A 50 4.66 -3.70 4.53
N HIS A 51 5.07 -2.86 3.57
CA HIS A 51 4.20 -2.02 2.77
C HIS A 51 3.59 -2.84 1.63
N ASP A 52 2.54 -2.30 1.03
CA ASP A 52 2.02 -2.81 -0.25
C ASP A 52 2.36 -1.85 -1.41
N SER A 53 2.29 -2.35 -2.64
CA SER A 53 2.53 -1.56 -3.85
C SER A 53 1.39 -1.73 -4.85
N ILE A 54 0.72 -0.63 -5.19
CA ILE A 54 -0.47 -0.64 -6.04
C ILE A 54 -0.32 0.37 -7.17
N LEU A 55 -0.65 -0.05 -8.39
CA LEU A 55 -0.73 0.85 -9.55
C LEU A 55 -2.05 1.62 -9.55
N LEU A 56 -1.99 2.94 -9.47
CA LEU A 56 -3.15 3.82 -9.62
C LEU A 56 -2.72 5.13 -10.28
N ASP A 57 -3.47 5.61 -11.28
CA ASP A 57 -3.15 6.85 -12.01
C ASP A 57 -1.72 6.86 -12.62
N GLU A 58 -1.32 5.75 -13.26
CA GLU A 58 0.04 5.57 -13.83
C GLU A 58 1.18 5.75 -12.80
N LYS A 59 0.86 5.59 -11.51
CA LYS A 59 1.81 5.72 -10.40
C LYS A 59 1.80 4.44 -9.57
N ILE A 60 2.99 3.96 -9.23
CA ILE A 60 3.16 2.88 -8.25
C ILE A 60 3.15 3.52 -6.87
N LEU A 61 2.05 3.38 -6.14
CA LEU A 61 1.88 3.90 -4.79
C LEU A 61 2.50 2.94 -3.76
N LEU A 62 3.27 3.47 -2.81
CA LEU A 62 3.84 2.71 -1.69
C LEU A 62 2.98 2.92 -0.45
N LEU A 63 2.10 1.97 -0.14
CA LEU A 63 1.10 2.10 0.91
C LEU A 63 1.64 1.54 2.23
N GLY A 64 1.74 2.40 3.24
CA GLY A 64 2.13 2.07 4.60
C GLY A 64 3.51 1.42 4.71
N GLY A 65 3.60 0.38 5.54
CA GLY A 65 4.86 -0.24 5.94
C GLY A 65 5.62 0.62 6.94
N GLY A 66 6.88 0.27 7.17
CA GLY A 66 7.73 0.99 8.11
C GLY A 66 9.09 0.36 8.25
N ASP A 67 9.85 0.83 9.23
CA ASP A 67 11.10 0.22 9.70
C ASP A 67 10.85 -0.47 11.05
N GLY A 68 11.90 -0.79 11.81
CA GLY A 68 11.78 -1.45 13.10
C GLY A 68 11.14 -0.58 14.18
N ASP A 69 11.18 0.74 14.01
CA ASP A 69 10.84 1.72 15.05
C ASP A 69 9.52 2.45 14.77
N CYS A 70 9.17 2.60 13.50
CA CYS A 70 8.10 3.48 13.04
C CYS A 70 7.35 2.91 11.84
N SER A 71 6.03 2.98 11.91
CA SER A 71 5.14 2.81 10.77
C SER A 71 4.95 4.15 10.02
N ILE A 72 4.77 4.09 8.70
CA ILE A 72 4.70 5.28 7.83
C ILE A 72 3.24 5.75 7.72
N PRO A 73 2.96 7.06 7.92
CA PRO A 73 1.61 7.60 7.87
C PRO A 73 1.06 7.68 6.44
N PHE A 74 -0.26 7.82 6.34
CA PHE A 74 -1.00 7.84 5.07
C PHE A 74 -1.43 9.23 4.61
N ASP A 75 -1.08 10.30 5.34
CA ASP A 75 -1.31 11.69 4.93
C ASP A 75 -0.47 12.06 3.70
N LYS A 76 0.66 11.37 3.53
CA LYS A 76 1.50 11.45 2.33
C LYS A 76 1.89 10.05 1.86
N ILE A 77 1.79 9.83 0.56
CA ILE A 77 2.12 8.55 -0.07
C ILE A 77 3.29 8.76 -1.01
N ASP A 78 4.39 8.07 -0.78
CA ASP A 78 5.49 8.02 -1.74
C ASP A 78 5.05 7.17 -2.93
N ALA A 79 5.37 7.63 -4.13
CA ALA A 79 4.97 6.98 -5.37
C ALA A 79 6.06 7.08 -6.43
N PHE A 80 6.14 6.07 -7.29
CA PHE A 80 6.93 6.14 -8.51
C PHE A 80 6.02 6.46 -9.69
N ASP A 81 6.20 7.64 -10.28
CA ASP A 81 5.45 8.08 -11.46
C ASP A 81 6.05 7.44 -12.71
N LEU A 82 5.28 6.58 -13.38
CA LEU A 82 5.74 5.83 -14.54
C LEU A 82 5.96 6.72 -15.77
N LYS A 83 5.28 7.86 -15.84
CA LYS A 83 5.36 8.78 -16.97
C LYS A 83 6.62 9.63 -16.88
N THR A 84 6.91 10.19 -15.71
CA THR A 84 8.14 10.99 -15.52
C THR A 84 9.35 10.14 -15.15
N GLN A 85 9.14 8.87 -14.76
CA GLN A 85 10.16 8.00 -14.17
C GLN A 85 10.84 8.64 -12.96
N GLN A 86 10.04 9.24 -12.08
CA GLN A 86 10.55 9.92 -10.89
C GLN A 86 9.79 9.45 -9.65
N LEU A 87 10.51 9.44 -8.53
CA LEU A 87 9.89 9.34 -7.21
C LEU A 87 9.26 10.68 -6.84
N ILE A 88 8.00 10.63 -6.43
CA ILE A 88 7.22 11.77 -5.99
C ILE A 88 6.55 11.45 -4.66
N GLN A 89 6.14 12.48 -3.93
CA GLN A 89 5.32 12.34 -2.74
C GLN A 89 3.96 13.00 -2.99
N ILE A 90 2.90 12.24 -2.73
CA ILE A 90 1.52 12.63 -3.00
C ILE A 90 0.86 12.97 -1.67
N GLN A 91 0.37 14.20 -1.54
CA GLN A 91 -0.50 14.58 -0.43
C GLN A 91 -1.89 13.94 -0.60
N THR A 92 -2.38 13.29 0.44
CA THR A 92 -3.74 12.73 0.48
C THR A 92 -4.66 13.63 1.31
N TRP A 93 -5.96 13.41 1.14
CA TRP A 93 -7.02 14.07 1.90
C TRP A 93 -7.63 13.09 2.91
N PRO A 94 -7.92 13.54 4.14
CA PRO A 94 -8.46 12.68 5.18
C PRO A 94 -9.94 12.37 4.96
N ASP A 95 -10.40 11.33 5.63
CA ASP A 95 -11.82 11.14 5.95
C ASP A 95 -12.28 12.28 6.87
N GLU A 96 -13.50 12.77 6.64
CA GLU A 96 -14.04 13.95 7.34
C GLU A 96 -14.25 13.70 8.84
N ASN A 97 -14.58 12.47 9.24
CA ASN A 97 -14.92 12.13 10.61
C ASN A 97 -13.80 11.35 11.31
N HIS A 98 -13.01 10.60 10.55
CA HIS A 98 -12.04 9.64 11.10
C HIS A 98 -10.58 10.01 10.81
N GLY A 99 -10.32 11.05 10.01
CA GLY A 99 -8.97 11.42 9.65
C GLY A 99 -8.33 10.43 8.68
N TYR A 100 -7.13 9.97 8.99
CA TYR A 100 -6.38 9.01 8.17
C TYR A 100 -6.43 7.61 8.79
N PRO A 101 -6.23 6.55 7.98
CA PRO A 101 -5.86 5.25 8.55
C PRO A 101 -4.63 5.41 9.44
N HIS A 102 -4.64 4.75 10.59
CA HIS A 102 -3.43 4.69 11.42
C HIS A 102 -2.28 4.05 10.64
N PRO A 103 -1.03 4.53 10.82
CA PRO A 103 0.17 3.91 10.26
C PRO A 103 0.19 2.42 10.55
N ARG A 104 0.55 1.59 9.57
CA ARG A 104 0.50 0.12 9.73
C ARG A 104 1.41 -0.63 8.77
N LYS A 105 1.85 -1.81 9.22
CA LYS A 105 2.59 -2.84 8.48
C LYS A 105 1.69 -4.05 8.25
N PHE A 106 2.05 -4.90 7.31
CA PHE A 106 1.42 -6.22 7.09
C PHE A 106 -0.10 -6.20 6.81
N HIS A 107 -0.60 -5.05 6.38
CA HIS A 107 -1.94 -4.92 5.81
C HIS A 107 -1.93 -5.52 4.39
N SER A 108 -3.11 -5.78 3.85
CA SER A 108 -3.25 -6.09 2.44
C SER A 108 -3.94 -4.94 1.71
N SER A 109 -3.50 -4.65 0.49
CA SER A 109 -4.12 -3.67 -0.38
C SER A 109 -4.67 -4.30 -1.65
N VAL A 110 -5.74 -3.72 -2.19
CA VAL A 110 -6.38 -4.18 -3.43
C VAL A 110 -7.07 -3.04 -4.15
N LYS A 111 -6.96 -3.03 -5.48
CA LYS A 111 -7.55 -2.00 -6.34
C LYS A 111 -8.85 -2.47 -6.97
N ASN A 112 -9.85 -1.59 -6.99
CA ASN A 112 -11.07 -1.71 -7.78
C ASN A 112 -11.33 -0.41 -8.54
N GLY A 113 -11.17 -0.41 -9.86
CA GLY A 113 -11.32 0.82 -10.65
C GLY A 113 -10.37 1.91 -10.16
N ASN A 114 -10.94 3.01 -9.66
CA ASN A 114 -10.22 4.18 -9.11
C ASN A 114 -10.06 4.14 -7.58
N ASP A 115 -10.56 3.10 -6.94
CA ASP A 115 -10.49 2.92 -5.49
C ASP A 115 -9.43 1.88 -5.12
N VAL A 116 -8.72 2.12 -4.03
CA VAL A 116 -7.79 1.17 -3.41
C VAL A 116 -8.22 0.96 -1.98
N TYR A 117 -8.33 -0.30 -1.56
CA TYR A 117 -8.68 -0.66 -0.20
C TYR A 117 -7.44 -1.11 0.54
N ILE A 118 -7.29 -0.69 1.80
CA ILE A 118 -6.34 -1.28 2.75
C ILE A 118 -7.14 -1.97 3.85
N ILE A 119 -6.70 -3.17 4.20
CA ILE A 119 -7.46 -4.11 5.04
C ILE A 119 -6.55 -4.57 6.17
N GLY A 120 -7.04 -4.46 7.41
CA GLY A 120 -6.35 -4.91 8.61
C GLY A 120 -4.93 -4.36 8.74
N GLY A 121 -4.01 -5.20 9.22
CA GLY A 121 -2.60 -4.85 9.46
C GLY A 121 -2.29 -4.67 10.93
N TRP A 122 -1.07 -4.22 11.19
CA TRP A 122 -0.50 -4.15 12.53
C TRP A 122 0.28 -2.85 12.71
N SER A 123 0.20 -2.25 13.90
CA SER A 123 1.04 -1.13 14.30
C SER A 123 1.69 -1.39 15.64
N ASP A 124 2.93 -0.96 15.74
CA ASP A 124 3.61 -0.65 16.99
C ASP A 124 2.97 0.62 17.59
N ASN A 125 2.40 0.54 18.80
CA ASN A 125 2.10 1.76 19.57
C ASN A 125 3.35 2.09 20.40
N SER A 126 4.26 2.88 19.85
CA SER A 126 5.50 3.27 20.54
C SER A 126 5.32 4.29 21.68
N SER A 127 4.08 4.65 22.03
CA SER A 127 3.79 5.72 22.98
C SER A 127 3.59 5.29 24.43
N THR A 128 3.44 3.99 24.72
CA THR A 128 3.40 3.47 26.10
C THR A 128 3.91 2.04 26.14
N THR A 129 5.05 1.80 26.80
CA THR A 129 5.51 0.49 27.33
C THR A 129 5.17 -0.74 26.47
N GLU A 130 6.12 -1.22 25.65
CA GLU A 130 6.34 -2.55 25.01
C GLU A 130 5.21 -3.60 24.79
N GLU A 131 3.95 -3.40 25.17
CA GLU A 131 2.91 -4.43 25.22
C GLU A 131 1.68 -4.15 24.36
N ASN A 132 1.46 -2.94 23.83
CA ASN A 132 0.22 -2.64 23.09
C ASN A 132 0.43 -2.51 21.59
N ALA A 133 0.82 -3.60 20.93
CA ALA A 133 0.65 -3.68 19.49
C ALA A 133 -0.85 -3.64 19.12
N THR A 134 -1.22 -2.81 18.15
CA THR A 134 -2.60 -2.79 17.63
C THR A 134 -2.68 -3.66 16.38
N ILE A 135 -3.54 -4.67 16.40
CA ILE A 135 -3.96 -5.37 15.18
C ILE A 135 -5.26 -4.74 14.73
N TYR A 136 -5.35 -4.37 13.45
CA TYR A 136 -6.53 -3.72 12.90
C TYR A 136 -7.47 -4.73 12.24
N ASP A 137 -8.77 -4.48 12.37
CA ASP A 137 -9.86 -5.11 11.64
C ASP A 137 -10.57 -4.14 10.68
N ASP A 138 -10.15 -2.88 10.64
CA ASP A 138 -10.77 -1.85 9.82
C ASP A 138 -10.43 -2.01 8.33
N VAL A 139 -11.32 -1.46 7.50
CA VAL A 139 -11.11 -1.34 6.06
C VAL A 139 -11.22 0.12 5.67
N TRP A 140 -10.18 0.61 5.00
CA TRP A 140 -10.12 1.97 4.50
C TRP A 140 -10.05 1.98 2.99
N LYS A 141 -10.59 3.03 2.39
CA LYS A 141 -10.63 3.23 0.94
C LYS A 141 -9.90 4.52 0.57
N LEU A 142 -8.96 4.43 -0.36
CA LEU A 142 -8.31 5.55 -1.04
C LEU A 142 -8.92 5.70 -2.43
N SER A 143 -9.67 6.78 -2.63
CA SER A 143 -10.29 7.09 -3.93
C SER A 143 -9.45 8.10 -4.70
N LEU A 144 -9.13 7.78 -5.95
CA LEU A 144 -8.65 8.74 -6.94
C LEU A 144 -9.84 9.55 -7.46
N ILE A 145 -9.89 10.82 -7.09
CA ILE A 145 -10.94 11.76 -7.51
C ILE A 145 -10.36 12.66 -8.58
N ILE A 146 -10.94 12.57 -9.77
CA ILE A 146 -10.58 13.39 -10.94
C ILE A 146 -11.72 14.37 -11.16
N SER A 147 -11.41 15.67 -11.06
CA SER A 147 -12.33 16.76 -11.36
C SER A 147 -11.67 17.72 -12.35
N GLU A 148 -12.47 18.60 -12.97
CA GLU A 148 -11.94 19.62 -13.90
C GLU A 148 -10.87 20.51 -13.27
N LEU A 149 -10.93 20.73 -11.96
CA LEU A 149 -10.05 21.65 -11.24
C LEU A 149 -8.83 20.97 -10.61
N LYS A 150 -8.96 19.68 -10.24
CA LYS A 150 -7.89 18.94 -9.56
C LYS A 150 -8.08 17.43 -9.62
N THR A 151 -6.96 16.73 -9.63
CA THR A 151 -6.87 15.30 -9.30
C THR A 151 -6.28 15.15 -7.91
N TYR A 152 -6.91 14.36 -7.05
CA TYR A 152 -6.45 14.13 -5.69
C TYR A 152 -6.89 12.77 -5.15
N TYR A 153 -6.23 12.34 -4.08
CA TYR A 153 -6.50 11.07 -3.42
C TYR A 153 -7.17 11.34 -2.07
N LYS A 154 -8.33 10.74 -1.82
CA LYS A 154 -9.08 10.93 -0.56
C LYS A 154 -9.26 9.59 0.15
N TRP A 155 -8.92 9.56 1.44
CA TRP A 155 -9.23 8.46 2.33
C TRP A 155 -10.68 8.53 2.80
N THR A 156 -11.31 7.38 2.94
CA THR A 156 -12.63 7.22 3.55
C THR A 156 -12.61 5.94 4.37
N LYS A 157 -13.02 6.03 5.64
CA LYS A 157 -13.19 4.83 6.46
C LYS A 157 -14.46 4.13 6.01
N THR A 158 -14.35 2.86 5.65
CA THR A 158 -15.55 2.12 5.22
C THR A 158 -16.41 1.77 6.44
N LEU A 159 -17.70 1.51 6.20
CA LEU A 159 -18.62 1.04 7.24
C LEU A 159 -18.40 -0.43 7.62
N SER A 160 -17.57 -1.16 6.87
CA SER A 160 -17.34 -2.58 7.06
C SER A 160 -16.01 -2.82 7.75
N ASN A 161 -16.04 -3.68 8.78
CA ASN A 161 -14.85 -4.21 9.41
C ASN A 161 -14.76 -5.72 9.17
N LEU A 162 -13.56 -6.26 9.29
CA LEU A 162 -13.31 -7.68 9.35
C LEU A 162 -13.95 -8.28 10.60
N LYS A 163 -14.33 -9.56 10.55
CA LYS A 163 -14.87 -10.27 11.72
C LYS A 163 -13.86 -10.46 12.85
N MET A 164 -12.57 -10.34 12.52
CA MET A 164 -11.47 -10.40 13.47
C MET A 164 -10.33 -9.50 12.98
N PRO A 165 -9.58 -8.86 13.89
CA PRO A 165 -8.34 -8.18 13.54
C PRO A 165 -7.32 -9.16 13.00
N LEU A 166 -6.62 -8.79 11.92
CA LEU A 166 -5.62 -9.67 11.32
C LEU A 166 -4.55 -8.92 10.52
N PHE A 167 -3.41 -9.56 10.37
CA PHE A 167 -2.23 -9.10 9.64
C PHE A 167 -1.54 -10.31 8.98
N PHE A 168 -0.55 -10.10 8.11
CA PHE A 168 0.06 -11.18 7.32
C PHE A 168 -0.94 -11.96 6.44
N HIS A 169 -1.79 -11.22 5.74
CA HIS A 169 -2.82 -11.79 4.88
C HIS A 169 -2.72 -11.22 3.46
N THR A 170 -3.46 -11.83 2.54
CA THR A 170 -3.58 -11.36 1.17
C THR A 170 -5.04 -11.14 0.82
N SER A 171 -5.32 -10.06 0.08
CA SER A 171 -6.61 -9.75 -0.49
C SER A 171 -6.53 -9.76 -2.00
N ALA A 172 -7.63 -10.13 -2.64
CA ALA A 172 -7.79 -10.16 -4.08
C ALA A 172 -9.22 -9.78 -4.43
N ILE A 173 -9.39 -9.03 -5.51
CA ILE A 173 -10.73 -8.70 -5.99
C ILE A 173 -11.18 -9.70 -7.04
N THR A 174 -12.45 -10.07 -6.96
CA THR A 174 -13.19 -10.80 -8.00
C THR A 174 -14.34 -9.91 -8.48
N PRO A 175 -14.93 -10.16 -9.67
CA PRO A 175 -16.00 -9.32 -10.21
C PRO A 175 -17.19 -9.09 -9.25
N ASN A 176 -17.43 -10.01 -8.31
CA ASN A 176 -18.56 -9.96 -7.38
C ASN A 176 -18.16 -9.69 -5.93
N TYR A 177 -16.89 -9.89 -5.55
CA TYR A 177 -16.45 -9.85 -4.15
C TYR A 177 -15.03 -9.33 -4.01
N LEU A 178 -14.82 -8.54 -2.97
CA LEU A 178 -13.52 -8.42 -2.35
C LEU A 178 -13.27 -9.70 -1.55
N THR A 179 -12.20 -10.42 -1.87
CA THR A 179 -11.82 -11.66 -1.18
C THR A 179 -10.52 -11.46 -0.41
N TRP A 180 -10.36 -12.12 0.72
CA TRP A 180 -9.06 -12.22 1.38
C TRP A 180 -8.85 -13.60 1.95
N ARG A 181 -7.57 -14.00 2.03
CA ARG A 181 -7.14 -15.29 2.57
C ARG A 181 -6.35 -15.12 3.85
N VAL A 182 -6.74 -15.89 4.86
CA VAL A 182 -6.01 -16.04 6.13
C VAL A 182 -5.84 -17.52 6.40
N ASN A 183 -4.61 -18.00 6.55
CA ASN A 183 -4.30 -19.40 6.89
C ASN A 183 -5.05 -20.45 6.04
N GLY A 184 -5.21 -20.19 4.73
CA GLY A 184 -5.89 -21.09 3.80
C GLY A 184 -7.42 -20.92 3.70
N TRP A 185 -8.04 -20.09 4.54
CA TRP A 185 -9.49 -19.81 4.52
C TRP A 185 -9.81 -18.57 3.70
N LEU A 186 -10.82 -18.67 2.83
CA LEU A 186 -11.29 -17.60 1.94
C LEU A 186 -12.48 -16.87 2.56
N PHE A 187 -12.37 -15.54 2.68
CA PHE A 187 -13.42 -14.66 3.18
C PHE A 187 -13.90 -13.74 2.06
N PHE A 188 -15.16 -13.28 2.15
CA PHE A 188 -15.82 -12.46 1.14
C PHE A 188 -16.42 -11.20 1.78
N LEU A 189 -16.23 -10.06 1.13
CA LEU A 189 -17.02 -8.84 1.32
C LEU A 189 -17.70 -8.52 -0.02
N PRO A 190 -19.04 -8.42 -0.06
CA PRO A 190 -19.74 -7.98 -1.27
C PRO A 190 -19.25 -6.60 -1.68
N VAL A 191 -18.86 -6.43 -2.95
CA VAL A 191 -18.70 -5.09 -3.53
C VAL A 191 -20.12 -4.60 -3.77
N VAL A 192 -20.66 -3.77 -2.88
CA VAL A 192 -21.92 -3.07 -3.19
C VAL A 192 -21.58 -2.05 -4.26
N LEU A 193 -21.96 -2.37 -5.50
CA LEU A 193 -21.91 -1.50 -6.68
C LEU A 193 -22.82 -0.28 -6.49
#